data_AF-A0A1M2VPB2-F1
#
_entry.id   AF-A0A1M2VPB2-F1
#
_cell.length_a   1.000
_cell.length_b   1.000
_cell.length_c   1.000
_cell.angle_alpha   90.00
_cell.angle_beta   90.00
_cell.angle_gamma   90.00
#
_symmetry.space_group_name_H-M   'P 1'
#
loop_
_entity.id
_entity.type
_entity.pdbx_description
1 polymer ?
#
loop_
_entity_poly.entity_id
_entity_poly.type
_entity_poly.pdbx_seq_one_letter_code
_entity_poly.pdbx_strand_id
1 'polypeptide(L)'
;MAASQLQVPEETDSFARLTDEEVYWKDHQGFFEARGYMLRPRYRPGWTPSWRGKAPEAVLDCEDSFSLPLRTKVMDAKRISDGSLVYIKRTPADSQELQILAYLNSEELRQDPRNHCITLLEVLRDPSDPDIAFMVMPFMKYIDSPPMERVEDVLDCLDQILEVSTVLAVLTRRSLTSSLQGLVFIHDQGVAHRDCAYKNIMMDASALFPQGFHPVIQSLLPDASGEAYALSRATVPIRYCFIDFGISSRFAPDASSRLVVGSLGLDREPPELSPTMPYDPFKLDVFLIGNLIRRHFCDVCTAHSISS
;
A
#
# COMPACT_ATOMS: atom_id res chain seq x y z
N MET A 1 45.97 5.45 26.24
CA MET A 1 45.64 6.43 25.18
C MET A 1 44.15 6.38 24.99
N ALA A 2 43.44 7.45 25.34
CA ALA A 2 41.99 7.54 25.18
C ALA A 2 41.68 7.67 23.69
N ALA A 3 40.84 6.79 23.15
CA ALA A 3 40.28 6.95 21.82
C ALA A 3 39.43 8.23 21.85
N SER A 4 39.86 9.26 21.13
CA SER A 4 39.06 10.45 20.91
C SER A 4 37.78 10.02 20.18
N GLN A 5 36.64 10.09 20.84
CA GLN A 5 35.34 9.99 20.20
C GLN A 5 35.27 11.13 19.19
N LEU A 6 35.41 10.81 17.90
CA LEU A 6 35.11 11.72 16.80
C LEU A 6 33.60 11.98 16.84
N GLN A 7 33.18 12.99 17.60
CA GLN A 7 31.85 13.56 17.46
C GLN A 7 31.78 14.19 16.08
N VAL A 8 30.99 13.60 15.19
CA VAL A 8 30.64 14.21 13.91
C VAL A 8 29.89 15.50 14.22
N PRO A 9 30.39 16.68 13.82
CA PRO A 9 29.69 17.94 14.02
C PRO A 9 28.27 17.88 13.44
N GLU A 10 27.32 18.54 14.11
CA GLU A 10 25.91 18.56 13.72
C GLU A 10 25.67 19.02 12.27
N GLU A 11 26.54 19.90 11.76
CA GLU A 11 26.48 20.41 10.38
C GLU A 11 26.89 19.40 9.30
N THR A 12 27.55 18.29 9.67
CA THR A 12 28.06 17.28 8.73
C THR A 12 27.35 15.92 8.82
N ASP A 13 26.43 15.74 9.76
CA ASP A 13 25.67 14.50 9.91
C ASP A 13 24.50 14.46 8.91
N SER A 14 24.76 13.90 7.73
CA SER A 14 23.75 13.77 6.67
C SER A 14 22.57 12.90 7.08
N PHE A 15 22.76 11.93 7.98
CA PHE A 15 21.66 11.08 8.47
C PHE A 15 20.74 11.85 9.41
N ALA A 16 21.24 12.84 10.15
CA ALA A 16 20.42 13.68 11.02
C ALA A 16 19.61 14.74 10.26
N ARG A 17 19.97 15.08 9.01
CA ARG A 17 19.27 16.07 8.20
C ARG A 17 17.97 15.48 7.65
N LEU A 18 16.87 16.22 7.84
CA LEU A 18 15.58 15.93 7.22
C LEU A 18 15.50 16.57 5.82
N THR A 19 14.86 15.89 4.87
CA THR A 19 14.48 16.51 3.58
C THR A 19 13.31 17.49 3.77
N ASP A 20 13.02 18.32 2.76
CA ASP A 20 11.88 19.25 2.81
C ASP A 20 10.54 18.51 3.04
N GLU A 21 10.39 17.33 2.44
CA GLU A 21 9.23 16.48 2.65
C GLU A 21 9.17 15.90 4.07
N GLU A 22 10.30 15.44 4.60
CA GLU A 22 10.38 14.96 5.99
C GLU A 22 10.08 16.09 6.99
N VAL A 23 10.52 17.32 6.70
CA VAL A 23 10.18 18.52 7.48
C VAL A 23 8.67 18.77 7.45
N TYR A 24 8.03 18.72 6.27
CA TYR A 24 6.58 18.85 6.17
C TYR A 24 5.87 17.86 7.10
N TRP A 25 6.21 16.58 7.06
CA TRP A 25 5.57 15.58 7.92
C TRP A 25 5.87 15.78 9.41
N LYS A 26 7.11 16.11 9.77
CA LYS A 26 7.50 16.46 11.15
C LYS A 26 6.65 17.61 11.68
N ASP A 27 6.44 18.65 10.90
CA ASP A 27 5.67 19.82 11.33
C ASP A 27 4.18 19.48 11.56
N HIS A 28 3.68 18.39 10.96
CA HIS A 28 2.33 17.88 11.17
C HIS A 28 2.22 16.83 12.29
N GLN A 29 3.33 16.37 12.89
CA GLN A 29 3.31 15.34 13.93
C GLN A 29 2.36 15.69 15.08
N GLY A 30 2.38 16.94 15.57
CA GLY A 30 1.50 17.35 16.68
C GLY A 30 0.01 17.24 16.35
N PHE A 31 -0.36 17.49 15.09
CA PHE A 31 -1.73 17.31 14.60
C PHE A 31 -2.11 15.82 14.53
N PHE A 32 -1.25 14.98 13.97
CA PHE A 32 -1.51 13.54 13.89
C PHE A 32 -1.61 12.90 15.28
N GLU A 33 -0.74 13.30 16.22
CA GLU A 33 -0.77 12.82 17.59
C GLU A 33 -2.08 13.15 18.29
N ALA A 34 -2.57 14.39 18.14
CA ALA A 34 -3.87 14.81 18.66
C ALA A 34 -5.04 14.02 18.04
N ARG A 35 -4.85 13.43 16.86
CA ARG A 35 -5.81 12.53 16.19
C ARG A 35 -5.55 11.04 16.46
N GLY A 36 -4.59 10.70 17.32
CA GLY A 36 -4.31 9.32 17.70
C GLY A 36 -3.31 8.59 16.80
N TYR A 37 -2.49 9.33 16.04
CA TYR A 37 -1.48 8.77 15.13
C TYR A 37 -0.09 9.30 15.44
N MET A 38 0.89 8.40 15.59
CA MET A 38 2.24 8.72 15.99
C MET A 38 3.23 8.37 14.88
N LEU A 39 3.94 9.36 14.34
CA LEU A 39 5.00 9.12 13.35
C LEU A 39 6.24 8.47 14.01
N ARG A 40 7.17 7.98 13.19
CA ARG A 40 8.46 7.45 13.65
C ARG A 40 9.27 8.47 14.46
N PRO A 41 10.15 8.04 15.39
CA PRO A 41 10.91 8.94 16.27
C PRO A 41 11.57 10.12 15.54
N ARG A 42 12.14 9.85 14.36
CA ARG A 42 12.78 10.83 13.47
C ARG A 42 11.93 12.08 13.16
N TYR A 43 10.61 11.92 13.09
CA TYR A 43 9.67 12.98 12.71
C TYR A 43 8.99 13.64 13.92
N ARG A 44 9.46 13.36 15.14
CA ARG A 44 8.87 13.91 16.35
C ARG A 44 9.52 15.24 16.75
N PRO A 45 8.74 16.20 17.29
CA PRO A 45 9.30 17.41 17.89
C PRO A 45 10.37 17.07 18.94
N GLY A 46 11.52 17.74 18.87
CA GLY A 46 12.63 17.51 19.80
C GLY A 46 13.42 16.22 19.57
N TRP A 47 13.21 15.51 18.46
CA TRP A 47 14.00 14.33 18.11
C TRP A 47 15.51 14.62 18.16
N THR A 48 16.24 13.72 18.82
CA THR A 48 17.70 13.68 18.84
C THR A 48 18.12 12.33 18.28
N PRO A 49 19.03 12.27 17.28
CA PRO A 49 19.42 11.00 16.68
C PRO A 49 19.95 9.99 17.70
N SER A 50 19.47 8.76 17.65
CA SER A 50 19.80 7.74 18.65
C SER A 50 21.26 7.27 18.61
N TRP A 51 22.00 7.60 17.54
CA TRP A 51 23.44 7.35 17.41
C TRP A 51 24.33 8.45 17.99
N ARG A 52 23.76 9.54 18.53
CA ARG A 52 24.56 10.60 19.17
C ARG A 52 25.39 10.03 20.32
N GLY A 53 26.70 10.31 20.30
CA GLY A 53 27.65 9.81 21.30
C GLY A 53 28.10 8.35 21.11
N LYS A 54 27.64 7.67 20.05
CA LYS A 54 28.11 6.33 19.65
C LYS A 54 29.22 6.43 18.59
N ALA A 55 29.84 5.29 18.27
CA ALA A 55 30.79 5.20 17.15
C ALA A 55 30.07 5.53 15.82
N PRO A 56 30.75 6.15 14.83
CA PRO A 56 30.13 6.58 13.58
C PRO A 56 29.33 5.49 12.85
N GLU A 57 29.77 4.23 12.94
CA GLU A 57 29.15 3.09 12.27
C GLU A 57 27.78 2.73 12.86
N ALA A 58 27.52 3.08 14.12
CA ALA A 58 26.28 2.76 14.81
C ALA A 58 25.04 3.41 14.17
N VAL A 59 25.23 4.44 13.34
CA VAL A 59 24.13 5.07 12.59
C VAL A 59 23.38 4.06 11.73
N LEU A 60 24.07 3.08 11.14
CA LEU A 60 23.49 2.11 10.22
C LEU A 60 22.55 1.11 10.90
N ASP A 61 22.68 0.97 12.23
CA ASP A 61 21.87 0.06 13.05
C ASP A 61 20.72 0.78 13.77
N CYS A 62 20.63 2.10 13.64
CA CYS A 62 19.64 2.91 14.34
C CYS A 62 18.38 3.07 13.49
N GLU A 63 17.22 2.66 14.00
CA GLU A 63 15.92 2.76 13.30
C GLU A 63 15.62 4.18 12.80
N ASP A 64 15.93 5.19 13.61
CA ASP A 64 15.68 6.60 13.32
C ASP A 64 16.66 7.20 12.30
N SER A 65 17.61 6.40 11.80
CA SER A 65 18.46 6.75 10.65
C SER A 65 17.74 6.54 9.31
N PHE A 66 16.71 5.69 9.27
CA PHE A 66 16.00 5.39 8.03
C PHE A 66 15.10 6.56 7.64
N SER A 67 15.49 7.27 6.58
CA SER A 67 14.69 8.35 6.02
C SER A 67 13.43 7.82 5.33
N LEU A 68 12.52 8.74 4.98
CA LEU A 68 11.43 8.40 4.07
C LEU A 68 12.00 7.89 2.74
N PRO A 69 11.41 6.84 2.14
CA PRO A 69 11.64 6.51 0.73
C PRO A 69 11.27 7.70 -0.18
N LEU A 70 11.62 7.63 -1.48
CA LEU A 70 11.35 8.67 -2.49
C LEU A 70 9.85 8.92 -2.82
N ARG A 71 8.95 8.79 -1.85
CA ARG A 71 7.50 9.01 -1.97
C ARG A 71 7.12 10.19 -1.08
N THR A 72 6.86 11.33 -1.71
CA THR A 72 6.71 12.61 -1.02
C THR A 72 5.33 12.82 -0.38
N LYS A 73 4.29 12.14 -0.90
CA LYS A 73 2.88 12.34 -0.50
C LYS A 73 2.38 11.35 0.54
N VAL A 74 3.25 10.51 1.10
CA VAL A 74 2.84 9.44 2.00
C VAL A 74 3.79 9.31 3.18
N MET A 75 3.24 8.94 4.33
CA MET A 75 3.97 8.77 5.58
C MET A 75 3.43 7.56 6.35
N ASP A 76 4.32 6.75 6.89
CA ASP A 76 3.97 5.68 7.82
C ASP A 76 3.76 6.23 9.25
N ALA A 77 2.83 5.63 9.99
CA ALA A 77 2.56 5.98 11.37
C ALA A 77 2.07 4.77 12.16
N LYS A 78 2.05 4.87 13.48
CA LYS A 78 1.35 3.92 14.35
C LYS A 78 0.09 4.57 14.91
N ARG A 79 -1.02 3.83 14.88
CA ARG A 79 -2.22 4.22 15.61
C ARG A 79 -1.96 4.02 17.11
N ILE A 80 -2.18 5.05 17.91
CA ILE A 80 -1.84 5.05 19.33
C ILE A 80 -2.70 4.07 20.13
N SER A 81 -3.96 3.86 19.72
CA SER A 81 -4.93 3.03 20.46
C SER A 81 -4.57 1.55 20.50
N ASP A 82 -3.96 1.02 19.44
CA ASP A 82 -3.73 -0.42 19.26
C ASP A 82 -2.31 -0.76 18.74
N GLY A 83 -1.50 0.25 18.42
CA GLY A 83 -0.15 0.09 17.90
C GLY A 83 -0.08 -0.34 16.42
N SER A 84 -1.21 -0.44 15.73
CA SER A 84 -1.28 -0.89 14.35
C SER A 84 -0.54 0.06 13.42
N LEU A 85 0.17 -0.50 12.44
CA LEU A 85 0.87 0.26 11.42
C LEU A 85 -0.15 0.77 10.39
N VAL A 86 -0.09 2.07 10.12
CA VAL A 86 -0.96 2.75 9.15
C VAL A 86 -0.13 3.54 8.14
N TYR A 87 -0.78 3.90 7.04
CA TYR A 87 -0.25 4.76 6.01
C TYR A 87 -1.13 6.00 5.89
N ILE A 88 -0.50 7.18 5.89
CA ILE A 88 -1.15 8.47 5.78
C ILE A 88 -0.78 9.06 4.43
N LYS A 89 -1.77 9.23 3.54
CA LYS A 89 -1.59 9.81 2.19
C LYS A 89 -2.13 11.23 2.15
N ARG A 90 -1.26 12.19 1.84
CA ARG A 90 -1.61 13.60 1.57
C ARG A 90 -2.21 13.71 0.17
N THR A 91 -3.38 14.33 0.07
CA THR A 91 -4.09 14.52 -1.20
C THR A 91 -4.88 15.84 -1.18
N PRO A 92 -5.20 16.44 -2.34
CA PRO A 92 -6.19 17.51 -2.39
C PRO A 92 -7.52 17.09 -1.76
N ALA A 93 -8.12 18.01 -1.03
CA ALA A 93 -9.34 17.83 -0.27
C ALA A 93 -10.55 17.43 -1.12
N ASP A 94 -10.56 17.86 -2.38
CA ASP A 94 -11.57 17.60 -3.39
C ASP A 94 -11.13 16.53 -4.42
N SER A 95 -9.99 15.86 -4.18
CA SER A 95 -9.46 14.90 -5.13
C SER A 95 -10.45 13.80 -5.49
N GLN A 96 -10.48 13.45 -6.78
CA GLN A 96 -11.31 12.36 -7.29
C GLN A 96 -10.98 11.03 -6.59
N GLU A 97 -9.71 10.79 -6.30
CA GLU A 97 -9.26 9.60 -5.54
C GLU A 97 -9.97 9.49 -4.18
N LEU A 98 -9.94 10.57 -3.39
CA LEU A 98 -10.58 10.59 -2.08
C LEU A 98 -12.09 10.38 -2.21
N GLN A 99 -12.74 11.02 -3.18
CA GLN A 99 -14.19 10.87 -3.39
C GLN A 99 -14.58 9.44 -3.77
N ILE A 100 -13.83 8.80 -4.66
CA ILE A 100 -14.06 7.40 -5.07
C ILE A 100 -13.81 6.46 -3.89
N LEU A 101 -12.67 6.61 -3.21
CA LEU A 101 -12.32 5.74 -2.10
C LEU A 101 -13.29 5.88 -0.92
N ALA A 102 -13.73 7.10 -0.61
CA ALA A 102 -14.73 7.36 0.41
C ALA A 102 -16.09 6.75 0.04
N TYR A 103 -16.49 6.82 -1.23
CA TYR A 103 -17.69 6.15 -1.73
C TYR A 103 -17.59 4.63 -1.54
N LEU A 104 -16.50 4.01 -1.99
CA LEU A 104 -16.27 2.57 -1.83
C LEU A 104 -16.11 2.13 -0.37
N ASN A 105 -15.91 3.07 0.55
CA ASN A 105 -15.87 2.85 2.00
C ASN A 105 -17.13 3.37 2.73
N SER A 106 -18.25 3.61 2.03
CA SER A 106 -19.54 3.89 2.68
C SER A 106 -19.92 2.72 3.59
N GLU A 107 -20.78 2.97 4.58
CA GLU A 107 -21.14 1.93 5.56
C GLU A 107 -21.64 0.65 4.89
N GLU A 108 -22.50 0.80 3.87
CA GLU A 108 -23.08 -0.33 3.14
C GLU A 108 -22.03 -1.06 2.30
N LEU A 109 -21.21 -0.31 1.55
CA LEU A 109 -20.24 -0.89 0.64
C LEU A 109 -19.05 -1.53 1.37
N ARG A 110 -18.68 -1.01 2.54
CA ARG A 110 -17.59 -1.56 3.36
C ARG A 110 -17.93 -2.93 3.95
N GLN A 111 -19.22 -3.20 4.18
CA GLN A 111 -19.69 -4.50 4.70
C GLN A 111 -19.92 -5.54 3.58
N ASP A 112 -19.88 -5.14 2.31
CA ASP A 112 -19.94 -6.10 1.20
C ASP A 112 -18.66 -6.96 1.22
N PRO A 113 -18.75 -8.29 1.41
CA PRO A 113 -17.57 -9.16 1.49
C PRO A 113 -16.76 -9.19 0.19
N ARG A 114 -17.35 -8.74 -0.93
CA ARG A 114 -16.68 -8.60 -2.23
C ARG A 114 -15.82 -7.35 -2.34
N ASN A 115 -15.96 -6.43 -1.39
CA ASN A 115 -15.21 -5.19 -1.38
C ASN A 115 -13.76 -5.44 -0.92
N HIS A 116 -12.91 -5.64 -1.91
CA HIS A 116 -11.46 -5.73 -1.76
C HIS A 116 -10.78 -4.38 -2.04
N CYS A 117 -11.42 -3.25 -1.80
CA CYS A 117 -10.73 -1.95 -1.81
C CYS A 117 -10.00 -1.74 -0.50
N ILE A 118 -8.92 -0.93 -0.51
CA ILE A 118 -8.26 -0.52 0.72
C ILE A 118 -9.24 0.19 1.66
N THR A 119 -9.18 -0.17 2.93
CA THR A 119 -10.03 0.44 3.94
C THR A 119 -9.58 1.86 4.21
N LEU A 120 -10.50 2.80 4.13
CA LEU A 120 -10.30 4.18 4.55
C LEU A 120 -10.66 4.29 6.03
N LEU A 121 -9.65 4.28 6.91
CA LEU A 121 -9.84 4.28 8.36
C LEU A 121 -10.32 5.64 8.85
N GLU A 122 -9.73 6.71 8.33
CA GLU A 122 -10.11 8.08 8.67
C GLU A 122 -9.69 9.04 7.55
N VAL A 123 -10.42 10.15 7.43
CA VAL A 123 -10.05 11.30 6.58
C VAL A 123 -9.85 12.50 7.48
N LEU A 124 -8.61 12.97 7.58
CA LEU A 124 -8.24 14.14 8.36
C LEU A 124 -8.15 15.35 7.43
N ARG A 125 -8.78 16.48 7.78
CA ARG A 125 -8.57 17.76 7.10
C ARG A 125 -7.37 18.45 7.73
N ASP A 126 -6.49 19.00 6.89
CA ASP A 126 -5.38 19.80 7.37
C ASP A 126 -5.94 21.09 8.01
N PRO A 127 -5.60 21.39 9.28
CA PRO A 127 -6.10 22.58 9.96
C PRO A 127 -5.49 23.89 9.43
N SER A 128 -4.36 23.82 8.74
CA SER A 128 -3.63 24.97 8.19
C SER A 128 -3.93 25.21 6.71
N ASP A 129 -4.36 24.17 6.00
CA ASP A 129 -4.67 24.23 4.56
C ASP A 129 -5.97 23.47 4.26
N PRO A 130 -7.12 24.16 4.10
CA PRO A 130 -8.40 23.48 3.86
C PRO A 130 -8.45 22.70 2.53
N ASP A 131 -7.53 22.99 1.60
CA ASP A 131 -7.44 22.31 0.31
C ASP A 131 -6.67 20.99 0.41
N ILE A 132 -6.15 20.63 1.60
CA ILE A 132 -5.44 19.39 1.85
C ILE A 132 -6.22 18.46 2.79
N ALA A 133 -6.20 17.18 2.46
CA ALA A 133 -6.67 16.10 3.30
C ALA A 133 -5.62 15.01 3.43
N PHE A 134 -5.71 14.26 4.53
CA PHE A 134 -4.91 13.08 4.80
C PHE A 134 -5.83 11.86 4.89
N MET A 135 -5.60 10.90 4.01
CA MET A 135 -6.26 9.60 4.04
C MET A 135 -5.45 8.65 4.92
N VAL A 136 -6.05 8.18 6.00
CA VAL A 136 -5.45 7.16 6.87
C VAL A 136 -5.95 5.79 6.45
N MET A 137 -5.03 4.89 6.13
CA MET A 137 -5.31 3.55 5.62
C MET A 137 -4.42 2.53 6.34
N PRO A 138 -4.77 1.22 6.38
CA PRO A 138 -3.85 0.21 6.90
C PRO A 138 -2.57 0.17 6.09
N PHE A 139 -1.45 -0.18 6.74
CA PHE A 139 -0.18 -0.37 6.04
C PHE A 139 -0.18 -1.71 5.31
N MET A 140 0.07 -1.68 4.00
CA MET A 140 0.04 -2.88 3.16
C MET A 140 1.44 -3.27 2.65
N LYS A 141 1.62 -4.57 2.35
CA LYS A 141 2.81 -5.10 1.66
C LYS A 141 2.47 -5.50 0.22
N TYR A 142 3.49 -5.64 -0.62
CA TYR A 142 3.30 -6.26 -1.94
C TYR A 142 2.85 -7.72 -1.78
N ILE A 143 2.04 -8.19 -2.74
CA ILE A 143 1.38 -9.50 -2.69
C ILE A 143 2.34 -10.70 -2.55
N ASP A 144 3.59 -10.54 -2.97
CA ASP A 144 4.67 -11.54 -2.98
C ASP A 144 5.81 -11.20 -2.01
N SER A 145 5.56 -10.37 -0.99
CA SER A 145 6.55 -10.04 0.04
C SER A 145 6.02 -10.33 1.46
N PRO A 146 6.35 -11.48 2.06
CA PRO A 146 7.33 -12.50 1.62
C PRO A 146 6.83 -13.30 0.40
N PRO A 147 7.72 -14.01 -0.34
CA PRO A 147 7.33 -14.78 -1.52
C PRO A 147 6.15 -15.72 -1.27
N MET A 148 5.37 -15.98 -2.32
CA MET A 148 4.36 -17.04 -2.28
C MET A 148 5.08 -18.40 -2.24
N GLU A 149 4.73 -19.25 -1.27
CA GLU A 149 5.41 -20.52 -1.03
C GLU A 149 4.77 -21.66 -1.85
N ARG A 150 3.47 -21.52 -2.15
CA ARG A 150 2.66 -22.57 -2.78
C ARG A 150 1.74 -22.03 -3.86
N VAL A 151 1.29 -22.92 -4.74
CA VAL A 151 0.30 -22.59 -5.78
C VAL A 151 -1.01 -22.14 -5.14
N GLU A 152 -1.38 -22.70 -3.98
CA GLU A 152 -2.56 -22.30 -3.23
C GLU A 152 -2.50 -20.84 -2.76
N ASP A 153 -1.31 -20.28 -2.51
CA ASP A 153 -1.16 -18.86 -2.14
C ASP A 153 -1.47 -17.96 -3.32
N VAL A 154 -1.04 -18.36 -4.53
CA VAL A 154 -1.34 -17.66 -5.78
C VAL A 154 -2.83 -17.73 -6.06
N LEU A 155 -3.42 -18.92 -5.95
CA LEU A 155 -4.84 -19.13 -6.18
C LEU A 155 -5.69 -18.33 -5.19
N ASP A 156 -5.33 -18.30 -3.91
CA ASP A 156 -6.03 -17.48 -2.90
C ASP A 156 -5.94 -15.98 -3.22
N CYS A 157 -4.78 -15.49 -3.66
CA CYS A 157 -4.63 -14.10 -4.11
C CYS A 157 -5.48 -13.79 -5.33
N LEU A 158 -5.45 -14.64 -6.35
CA LEU A 158 -6.21 -14.44 -7.58
C LEU A 158 -7.70 -14.54 -7.32
N ASP A 159 -8.12 -15.51 -6.52
CA ASP A 159 -9.51 -15.67 -6.16
C ASP A 159 -9.99 -14.39 -5.45
N GLN A 160 -9.26 -13.80 -4.50
CA GLN A 160 -9.71 -12.55 -3.82
C GLN A 160 -9.84 -11.35 -4.76
N ILE A 161 -8.95 -11.23 -5.74
CA ILE A 161 -8.87 -10.08 -6.65
C ILE A 161 -9.81 -10.22 -7.86
N LEU A 162 -10.01 -11.44 -8.37
CA LEU A 162 -10.78 -11.75 -9.56
C LEU A 162 -12.03 -12.59 -9.26
N GLU A 163 -12.97 -12.64 -10.21
CA GLU A 163 -13.92 -13.74 -10.26
C GLU A 163 -13.25 -14.97 -10.92
N VAL A 164 -12.94 -16.01 -10.14
CA VAL A 164 -12.60 -17.34 -10.71
C VAL A 164 -13.82 -18.24 -10.56
N SER A 165 -14.73 -18.12 -11.52
CA SER A 165 -15.94 -18.93 -11.53
C SER A 165 -15.63 -20.39 -11.94
N THR A 166 -15.83 -21.30 -10.98
CA THR A 166 -16.25 -22.70 -11.15
C THR A 166 -15.21 -23.80 -11.44
N VAL A 167 -14.08 -23.57 -12.11
CA VAL A 167 -13.16 -24.70 -12.43
C VAL A 167 -12.25 -25.10 -11.25
N LEU A 168 -11.84 -24.14 -10.42
CA LEU A 168 -10.94 -24.39 -9.29
C LEU A 168 -11.67 -25.00 -8.08
N ALA A 169 -12.93 -24.62 -7.87
CA ALA A 169 -13.78 -25.10 -6.77
C ALA A 169 -14.00 -26.62 -6.81
N VAL A 170 -14.11 -27.17 -8.02
CA VAL A 170 -14.28 -28.61 -8.25
C VAL A 170 -12.99 -29.38 -7.94
N LEU A 171 -11.82 -28.77 -8.14
CA LEU A 171 -10.52 -29.42 -7.96
C LEU A 171 -10.01 -29.36 -6.51
N THR A 172 -10.33 -28.31 -5.75
CA THR A 172 -9.75 -28.07 -4.40
C THR A 172 -10.58 -28.60 -3.23
N ARG A 173 -11.81 -29.12 -3.46
CA ARG A 173 -12.74 -29.65 -2.42
C ARG A 173 -12.92 -28.76 -1.18
N ARG A 174 -12.67 -27.45 -1.27
CA ARG A 174 -13.03 -26.51 -0.21
C ARG A 174 -14.49 -26.11 -0.39
N SER A 175 -15.22 -26.03 0.73
CA SER A 175 -16.55 -25.41 0.76
C SER A 175 -16.38 -23.91 0.46
N LEU A 176 -16.39 -23.57 -0.83
CA LEU A 176 -16.31 -22.19 -1.31
C LEU A 176 -17.67 -21.52 -1.11
N THR A 177 -17.91 -21.07 0.12
CA THR A 177 -18.93 -20.07 0.44
C THR A 177 -18.26 -18.72 0.68
N SER A 178 -17.30 -18.35 -0.18
CA SER A 178 -16.75 -17.01 -0.27
C SER A 178 -16.68 -16.65 -1.76
N SER A 179 -17.72 -16.00 -2.27
CA SER A 179 -17.75 -15.50 -3.63
C SER A 179 -16.85 -14.27 -3.70
N LEU A 180 -15.64 -14.48 -4.20
CA LEU A 180 -14.59 -13.48 -4.32
C LEU A 180 -14.75 -12.74 -5.66
N GLN A 181 -14.76 -11.40 -5.60
CA GLN A 181 -15.29 -10.53 -6.66
C GLN A 181 -14.67 -9.12 -6.63
N GLY A 182 -13.43 -8.92 -6.19
CA GLY A 182 -12.86 -7.57 -6.00
C GLY A 182 -13.03 -6.64 -7.21
N LEU A 183 -12.59 -7.07 -8.40
CA LEU A 183 -12.77 -6.28 -9.62
C LEU A 183 -14.25 -6.13 -10.02
N VAL A 184 -15.01 -7.23 -9.97
CA VAL A 184 -16.45 -7.24 -10.32
C VAL A 184 -17.24 -6.29 -9.43
N PHE A 185 -16.93 -6.26 -8.13
CA PHE A 185 -17.52 -5.34 -7.17
C PHE A 185 -17.25 -3.89 -7.55
N ILE A 186 -15.99 -3.54 -7.83
CA ILE A 186 -15.63 -2.16 -8.22
C ILE A 186 -16.40 -1.78 -9.51
N HIS A 187 -16.52 -2.70 -10.46
CA HIS A 187 -17.27 -2.50 -11.71
C HIS A 187 -18.79 -2.39 -11.49
N ASP A 188 -19.38 -3.20 -10.61
CA ASP A 188 -20.78 -3.13 -10.18
C ASP A 188 -21.11 -1.77 -9.55
N GLN A 189 -20.13 -1.19 -8.84
CA GLN A 189 -20.23 0.15 -8.27
C GLN A 189 -20.02 1.28 -9.30
N GLY A 190 -19.91 0.94 -10.59
CA GLY A 190 -19.68 1.87 -11.67
C GLY A 190 -18.29 2.51 -11.65
N VAL A 191 -17.32 1.90 -10.97
CA VAL A 191 -15.95 2.37 -10.89
C VAL A 191 -15.08 1.53 -11.82
N ALA A 192 -14.19 2.19 -12.57
CA ALA A 192 -13.10 1.55 -13.28
C ALA A 192 -11.78 2.03 -12.68
N HIS A 193 -10.93 1.10 -12.26
CA HIS A 193 -9.72 1.42 -11.49
C HIS A 193 -8.64 2.08 -12.38
N ARG A 194 -8.50 1.58 -13.60
CA ARG A 194 -7.61 2.02 -14.69
C ARG A 194 -6.10 1.86 -14.42
N ASP A 195 -5.73 1.24 -13.32
CA ASP A 195 -4.33 0.98 -12.96
C ASP A 195 -4.17 -0.30 -12.13
N CYS A 196 -4.84 -1.39 -12.52
CA CYS A 196 -4.75 -2.70 -11.87
C CYS A 196 -3.40 -3.41 -12.10
N ALA A 197 -2.30 -2.69 -11.90
CA ALA A 197 -0.93 -3.19 -12.00
C ALA A 197 -0.44 -3.72 -10.65
N TYR A 198 0.65 -4.50 -10.69
CA TYR A 198 1.20 -5.19 -9.51
C TYR A 198 1.40 -4.29 -8.28
N LYS A 199 1.81 -3.03 -8.46
CA LYS A 199 2.04 -2.11 -7.33
C LYS A 199 0.76 -1.59 -6.66
N ASN A 200 -0.39 -1.76 -7.32
CA ASN A 200 -1.69 -1.30 -6.84
C ASN A 200 -2.57 -2.45 -6.34
N ILE A 201 -2.03 -3.67 -6.31
CA ILE A 201 -2.61 -4.80 -5.61
C ILE A 201 -1.68 -5.12 -4.46
N MET A 202 -2.21 -5.08 -3.24
CA MET A 202 -1.42 -5.19 -2.02
C MET A 202 -2.09 -6.17 -1.06
N MET A 203 -1.36 -6.60 -0.05
CA MET A 203 -1.88 -7.46 1.00
C MET A 203 -1.76 -6.81 2.38
N ASP A 204 -2.77 -7.06 3.21
CA ASP A 204 -2.66 -6.88 4.64
C ASP A 204 -1.84 -8.05 5.22
N ALA A 205 -0.63 -7.72 5.66
CA ALA A 205 0.33 -8.68 6.18
C ALA A 205 0.38 -8.70 7.72
N SER A 206 -0.56 -8.02 8.40
CA SER A 206 -0.53 -7.86 9.85
C SER A 206 -0.56 -9.22 10.57
N ALA A 207 -1.41 -10.15 10.10
CA ALA A 207 -1.49 -11.50 10.64
C ALA A 207 -0.24 -12.35 10.30
N LEU A 208 0.42 -12.05 9.19
CA LEU A 208 1.62 -12.76 8.71
C LEU A 208 2.85 -12.42 9.55
N PHE A 209 2.88 -11.24 10.17
CA PHE A 209 3.96 -10.76 11.02
C PHE A 209 3.43 -10.47 12.43
N PRO A 210 3.30 -11.47 13.32
CA PRO A 210 2.79 -11.28 14.68
C PRO A 210 3.57 -10.27 15.53
N GLN A 211 4.86 -10.09 15.26
CA GLN A 211 5.73 -9.11 15.94
C GLN A 211 5.80 -7.78 15.17
N GLY A 212 5.08 -7.65 14.07
CA GLY A 212 5.16 -6.55 13.12
C GLY A 212 6.42 -6.59 12.27
N PHE A 213 6.56 -5.55 11.45
CA PHE A 213 7.73 -5.31 10.62
C PHE A 213 7.94 -3.79 10.48
N HIS A 214 9.14 -3.38 10.12
CA HIS A 214 9.49 -1.98 9.94
C HIS A 214 8.94 -1.43 8.60
N PRO A 215 8.35 -0.22 8.56
CA PRO A 215 7.68 0.30 7.36
C PRO A 215 8.62 0.59 6.17
N VAL A 216 9.87 1.01 6.45
CA VAL A 216 10.90 1.27 5.42
C VAL A 216 11.67 0.00 5.07
N ILE A 217 12.42 -0.56 6.03
CA ILE A 217 13.15 -1.81 5.85
C ILE A 217 12.30 -3.00 6.30
N GLN A 218 11.39 -3.40 5.42
CA GLN A 218 10.32 -4.36 5.69
C GLN A 218 10.74 -5.79 6.09
N SER A 219 12.04 -6.10 6.06
CA SER A 219 12.63 -7.34 6.55
C SER A 219 13.04 -7.28 8.03
N LEU A 220 12.94 -6.12 8.68
CA LEU A 220 13.32 -5.93 10.09
C LEU A 220 12.10 -5.80 11.00
N LEU A 221 12.30 -6.10 12.28
CA LEU A 221 11.36 -5.78 13.36
C LEU A 221 11.08 -4.28 13.42
N PRO A 222 9.93 -3.85 13.99
CA PRO A 222 9.53 -2.45 13.99
C PRO A 222 10.53 -1.44 14.59
N ASP A 223 11.43 -1.88 15.46
CA ASP A 223 12.48 -1.09 16.11
C ASP A 223 13.87 -1.33 15.51
N ALA A 224 13.93 -2.05 14.38
CA ALA A 224 15.14 -2.48 13.69
C ALA A 224 16.10 -3.37 14.52
N SER A 225 15.64 -3.97 15.63
CA SER A 225 16.51 -4.77 16.52
C SER A 225 16.94 -6.12 15.93
N GLY A 226 16.37 -6.54 14.80
CA GLY A 226 16.60 -7.84 14.17
C GLY A 226 15.65 -8.09 13.01
N GLU A 227 15.69 -9.30 12.44
CA GLU A 227 14.84 -9.70 11.32
C GLU A 227 13.38 -9.92 11.75
N ALA A 228 12.44 -9.46 10.93
CA ALA A 228 11.03 -9.75 11.09
C ALA A 228 10.71 -11.14 10.56
N TYR A 229 10.26 -12.02 11.46
CA TYR A 229 9.81 -13.36 11.10
C TYR A 229 8.39 -13.34 10.55
N ALA A 230 8.21 -13.92 9.36
CA ALA A 230 6.91 -14.15 8.75
C ALA A 230 6.42 -15.59 9.06
N LEU A 231 5.14 -15.72 9.40
CA LEU A 231 4.47 -17.01 9.41
C LEU A 231 4.29 -17.53 7.97
N SER A 232 4.02 -18.82 7.81
CA SER A 232 3.61 -19.36 6.51
C SER A 232 2.22 -18.84 6.15
N ARG A 233 2.03 -18.48 4.88
CA ARG A 233 0.74 -18.00 4.35
C ARG A 233 -0.40 -19.00 4.58
N ALA A 234 -0.07 -20.29 4.63
CA ALA A 234 -1.05 -21.36 4.86
C ALA A 234 -1.62 -21.39 6.29
N THR A 235 -1.02 -20.70 7.26
CA THR A 235 -1.42 -20.76 8.68
C THR A 235 -2.21 -19.54 9.15
N VAL A 236 -2.31 -18.50 8.33
CA VAL A 236 -2.99 -17.24 8.67
C VAL A 236 -3.87 -16.75 7.53
N PRO A 237 -4.99 -16.07 7.81
CA PRO A 237 -5.75 -15.41 6.76
C PRO A 237 -4.97 -14.22 6.21
N ILE A 238 -4.96 -14.05 4.89
CA ILE A 238 -4.37 -12.90 4.20
C ILE A 238 -5.48 -12.21 3.42
N ARG A 239 -5.54 -10.88 3.50
CA ARG A 239 -6.47 -10.08 2.71
C ARG A 239 -5.71 -9.35 1.62
N TYR A 240 -6.11 -9.55 0.36
CA TYR A 240 -5.60 -8.79 -0.78
C TYR A 240 -6.57 -7.68 -1.14
N CYS A 241 -6.05 -6.54 -1.59
CA CYS A 241 -6.86 -5.37 -1.91
C CYS A 241 -6.28 -4.51 -3.03
N PHE A 242 -7.19 -3.81 -3.72
CA PHE A 242 -6.91 -2.72 -4.64
C PHE A 242 -6.60 -1.43 -3.87
N ILE A 243 -5.52 -0.77 -4.26
CA ILE A 243 -5.07 0.50 -3.69
C ILE A 243 -4.88 1.54 -4.80
N ASP A 244 -4.78 2.81 -4.39
CA ASP A 244 -4.47 3.95 -5.28
C ASP A 244 -5.49 4.14 -6.43
N PHE A 245 -6.56 4.86 -6.11
CA PHE A 245 -7.61 5.22 -7.07
C PHE A 245 -7.31 6.53 -7.80
N GLY A 246 -6.04 6.93 -7.87
CA GLY A 246 -5.57 8.22 -8.36
C GLY A 246 -5.97 8.56 -9.80
N ILE A 247 -6.13 7.55 -10.65
CA ILE A 247 -6.57 7.72 -12.05
C ILE A 247 -7.89 7.01 -12.37
N SER A 248 -8.57 6.51 -11.33
CA SER A 248 -9.83 5.80 -11.48
C SER A 248 -10.95 6.73 -11.93
N SER A 249 -11.96 6.14 -12.56
CA SER A 249 -13.16 6.85 -12.99
C SER A 249 -14.39 6.23 -12.34
N ARG A 250 -15.35 7.06 -11.95
CA ARG A 250 -16.66 6.61 -11.46
C ARG A 250 -17.75 7.13 -12.38
N PHE A 251 -18.68 6.27 -12.74
CA PHE A 251 -19.80 6.56 -13.62
C PHE A 251 -21.11 6.39 -12.87
N ALA A 252 -22.06 7.29 -13.13
CA ALA A 252 -23.42 7.10 -12.66
C ALA A 252 -24.09 5.91 -13.39
N PRO A 253 -25.04 5.21 -12.76
CA PRO A 253 -25.74 4.09 -13.39
C PRO A 253 -26.39 4.46 -14.74
N ASP A 254 -26.89 5.69 -14.86
CA ASP A 254 -27.60 6.27 -16.01
C ASP A 254 -26.69 7.03 -16.99
N ALA A 255 -25.36 6.98 -16.82
CA ALA A 255 -24.43 7.67 -17.70
C ALA A 255 -24.59 7.25 -19.17
N SER A 256 -24.77 8.24 -20.05
CA SER A 256 -24.98 8.03 -21.50
C SER A 256 -23.75 7.49 -22.23
N SER A 257 -22.56 7.72 -21.68
CA SER A 257 -21.30 7.12 -22.13
C SER A 257 -20.42 6.83 -20.91
N ARG A 258 -19.72 5.69 -20.97
CA ARG A 258 -18.76 5.27 -19.94
C ARG A 258 -17.34 5.13 -20.50
N LEU A 259 -17.06 5.79 -21.62
CA LEU A 259 -15.73 5.79 -22.23
C LEU A 259 -14.85 6.87 -21.60
N VAL A 260 -13.54 6.63 -21.58
CA VAL A 260 -12.54 7.58 -21.08
C VAL A 260 -11.44 7.80 -22.11
N VAL A 261 -10.68 8.86 -21.92
CA VAL A 261 -9.37 9.07 -22.55
C VAL A 261 -8.29 9.08 -21.48
N GLY A 262 -7.04 8.98 -21.92
CA GLY A 262 -5.85 9.05 -21.10
C GLY A 262 -4.91 7.89 -21.35
N SER A 263 -3.62 8.12 -21.11
CA SER A 263 -2.56 7.13 -21.24
C SER A 263 -1.83 6.86 -19.93
N LEU A 264 -2.26 7.47 -18.82
CA LEU A 264 -1.68 7.25 -17.50
C LEU A 264 -1.91 5.80 -17.04
N GLY A 265 -0.99 5.29 -16.23
CA GLY A 265 -0.99 3.92 -15.73
C GLY A 265 0.43 3.36 -15.65
N LEU A 266 0.65 2.43 -14.74
CA LEU A 266 1.94 1.75 -14.56
C LEU A 266 2.21 0.78 -15.70
N ASP A 267 1.20 0.05 -16.17
CA ASP A 267 1.30 -0.77 -17.36
C ASP A 267 0.90 0.04 -18.60
N ARG A 268 1.80 0.05 -19.59
CA ARG A 268 1.67 0.81 -20.83
C ARG A 268 1.42 -0.09 -22.05
N GLU A 269 1.32 -1.41 -21.84
CA GLU A 269 0.99 -2.38 -22.91
C GLU A 269 -0.43 -2.26 -23.50
N PRO A 270 -1.49 -1.86 -22.76
CA PRO A 270 -2.84 -1.87 -23.33
C PRO A 270 -2.92 -0.96 -24.58
N PRO A 271 -3.26 -1.52 -25.76
CA PRO A 271 -3.19 -0.79 -27.03
C PRO A 271 -4.24 0.33 -27.16
N GLU A 272 -5.29 0.29 -26.36
CA GLU A 272 -6.37 1.28 -26.35
C GLU A 272 -6.00 2.58 -25.62
N LEU A 273 -4.91 2.59 -24.83
CA LEU A 273 -4.48 3.79 -24.09
C LEU A 273 -4.17 4.93 -25.06
N SER A 274 -5.03 5.94 -25.04
CA SER A 274 -4.92 7.09 -25.94
C SER A 274 -5.33 8.38 -25.24
N PRO A 275 -4.57 9.47 -25.41
CA PRO A 275 -4.96 10.77 -24.86
C PRO A 275 -6.18 11.37 -25.56
N THR A 276 -6.55 10.88 -26.75
CA THR A 276 -7.59 11.48 -27.60
C THR A 276 -8.68 10.50 -28.04
N MET A 277 -8.37 9.20 -28.14
CA MET A 277 -9.34 8.20 -28.56
C MET A 277 -10.05 7.58 -27.35
N PRO A 278 -11.39 7.68 -27.25
CA PRO A 278 -12.11 7.08 -26.14
C PRO A 278 -12.05 5.56 -26.16
N TYR A 279 -11.89 4.96 -25.00
CA TYR A 279 -11.90 3.51 -24.79
C TYR A 279 -12.73 3.12 -23.57
N ASP A 280 -13.06 1.82 -23.48
CA ASP A 280 -13.81 1.24 -22.38
C ASP A 280 -12.87 0.97 -21.19
N PRO A 281 -12.96 1.74 -20.09
CA PRO A 281 -12.05 1.61 -18.97
C PRO A 281 -12.26 0.30 -18.18
N PHE A 282 -13.43 -0.32 -18.28
CA PHE A 282 -13.70 -1.59 -17.60
C PHE A 282 -12.97 -2.74 -18.30
N LYS A 283 -12.89 -2.71 -19.63
CA LYS A 283 -12.07 -3.69 -20.38
C LYS A 283 -10.58 -3.46 -20.19
N LEU A 284 -10.16 -2.20 -20.05
CA LEU A 284 -8.79 -1.88 -19.67
C LEU A 284 -8.40 -2.59 -18.36
N ASP A 285 -9.24 -2.52 -17.32
CA ASP A 285 -8.95 -3.20 -16.05
C ASP A 285 -8.78 -4.72 -16.21
N VAL A 286 -9.62 -5.37 -17.03
CA VAL A 286 -9.51 -6.80 -17.31
C VAL A 286 -8.19 -7.12 -18.00
N PHE A 287 -7.77 -6.31 -18.98
CA PHE A 287 -6.48 -6.47 -19.64
C PHE A 287 -5.32 -6.32 -18.64
N LEU A 288 -5.37 -5.28 -17.80
CA LEU A 288 -4.33 -4.98 -16.81
C LEU A 288 -4.14 -6.13 -15.81
N ILE A 289 -5.23 -6.71 -15.29
CA ILE A 289 -5.11 -7.87 -14.40
C ILE A 289 -4.59 -9.10 -15.15
N GLY A 290 -5.05 -9.35 -16.38
CA GLY A 290 -4.52 -10.44 -17.20
C GLY A 290 -2.99 -10.33 -17.39
N ASN A 291 -2.51 -9.10 -17.61
CA ASN A 291 -1.08 -8.81 -17.73
C ASN A 291 -0.32 -8.96 -16.42
N LEU A 292 -0.91 -8.54 -15.30
CA LEU A 292 -0.36 -8.80 -13.97
C LEU A 292 -0.14 -10.29 -13.77
N ILE A 293 -1.14 -11.12 -14.08
CA ILE A 293 -1.08 -12.56 -13.91
C ILE A 293 0.02 -13.17 -14.77
N ARG A 294 0.02 -12.82 -16.06
CA ARG A 294 1.01 -13.31 -17.02
C ARG A 294 2.43 -13.02 -16.55
N ARG A 295 2.72 -11.76 -16.20
CA ARG A 295 4.08 -11.32 -15.87
C ARG A 295 4.57 -11.82 -14.51
N HIS A 296 3.71 -11.81 -13.49
CA HIS A 296 4.13 -12.06 -12.12
C HIS A 296 3.95 -13.52 -11.68
N PHE A 297 3.09 -14.30 -12.34
CA PHE A 297 2.87 -15.70 -12.01
C PHE A 297 3.30 -16.64 -13.16
N CYS A 298 2.86 -16.41 -14.40
CA CYS A 298 3.14 -17.37 -15.49
C CYS A 298 4.59 -17.32 -16.01
N ASP A 299 5.09 -16.12 -16.31
CA ASP A 299 6.43 -15.93 -16.89
C ASP A 299 7.52 -16.32 -15.87
N VAL A 300 7.29 -16.03 -14.58
CA VAL A 300 8.18 -16.41 -13.47
C VAL A 300 8.25 -17.93 -13.33
N CYS A 301 7.12 -18.65 -13.33
CA CYS A 301 7.11 -20.11 -13.25
C CYS A 301 7.81 -20.76 -14.46
N THR A 302 7.65 -20.17 -15.65
CA THR A 302 8.25 -20.71 -16.88
C THR A 302 9.77 -20.53 -16.88
N ALA A 303 10.27 -19.38 -16.40
CA ALA A 303 11.71 -19.14 -16.27
C ALA A 303 12.39 -20.14 -15.31
N HIS A 304 11.76 -20.47 -14.18
CA HIS A 304 12.30 -21.46 -13.23
C HIS A 304 12.33 -22.88 -13.80
N SER A 305 11.38 -23.22 -14.68
CA SER A 305 11.26 -24.54 -15.31
C SER A 305 12.30 -24.79 -16.42
N ILE A 306 12.88 -23.73 -16.99
CA ILE A 306 13.91 -23.80 -18.04
C ILE A 306 15.32 -23.82 -17.43
N SER A 307 15.47 -23.37 -16.18
CA SER A 307 16.74 -23.34 -15.45
C SER A 307 17.03 -24.59 -14.59
N SER A 308 16.11 -25.56 -14.56
CA SER A 308 16.20 -26.80 -13.76
C SER A 308 16.46 -28.02 -14.64
#